data_AF-A0A2V8LWZ1-F1
#
_entry.id   AF-A0A2V8LWZ1-F1
#
_cell.length_a   1.000
_cell.length_b   1.000
_cell.length_c   1.000
_cell.angle_alpha   90.00
_cell.angle_beta   90.00
_cell.angle_gamma   90.00
#
_symmetry.space_group_name_H-M   'P 1'
#
loop_
_entity.id
_entity.type
_entity.pdbx_description
1 polymer ?
#
loop_
_entity_poly.entity_id
_entity_poly.type
_entity_poly.pdbx_seq_one_letter_code
_entity_poly.pdbx_strand_id
1 'polypeptide(L)'
;MSAKQLERFRQLFVPTAQKEDYQDFCRMGQFERMDISRKLYNLARREMNEMARASGGKNFAAASLGEARAAFAQVANEIGTQYSLGYYPSNKTRDGRFRQIKVELRGVKDASVRARDGYYAPKQ
;
A
#
# COMPACT_ATOMS: atom_id res chain seq x y z
N MET A 1 8.74 -15.77 13.12
CA MET A 1 8.97 -14.62 12.21
C MET A 1 10.24 -14.89 11.42
N SER A 2 10.33 -14.48 10.15
CA SER A 2 11.49 -14.80 9.30
C SER A 2 12.71 -13.94 9.65
N ALA A 3 13.93 -14.50 9.50
CA ALA A 3 15.19 -13.77 9.68
C ALA A 3 15.27 -12.52 8.79
N LYS A 4 14.69 -12.54 7.59
CA LYS A 4 14.64 -11.37 6.70
C LYS A 4 13.73 -10.26 7.22
N GLN A 5 12.65 -10.62 7.90
CA GLN A 5 11.76 -9.65 8.52
C GLN A 5 12.45 -8.97 9.72
N LEU A 6 13.23 -9.73 10.48
CA LEU A 6 14.05 -9.19 11.59
C LEU A 6 15.19 -8.30 11.09
N GLU A 7 15.91 -8.74 10.06
CA GLU A 7 16.97 -7.94 9.44
C GLU A 7 16.42 -6.61 8.92
N ARG A 8 15.26 -6.66 8.24
CA ARG A 8 14.56 -5.46 7.77
C ARG A 8 14.10 -4.58 8.92
N PHE A 9 13.57 -5.15 9.99
CA PHE A 9 13.18 -4.40 11.19
C PHE A 9 14.39 -3.65 11.78
N ARG A 10 15.51 -4.35 11.96
CA ARG A 10 16.74 -3.77 12.52
C ARG A 10 17.19 -2.58 11.68
N GLN A 11 17.28 -2.76 10.36
CA GLN A 11 17.72 -1.70 9.44
C GLN A 11 16.82 -0.45 9.49
N LEU A 12 15.50 -0.63 9.63
CA LEU A 12 14.53 0.47 9.55
C LEU A 12 14.25 1.16 10.88
N PHE A 13 14.22 0.41 11.98
CA PHE A 13 13.75 0.91 13.28
C PHE A 13 14.86 1.03 14.33
N VAL A 14 15.94 0.25 14.23
CA VAL A 14 17.05 0.24 15.22
C VAL A 14 18.40 0.02 14.52
N PRO A 15 18.82 0.95 13.63
CA PRO A 15 19.98 0.74 12.77
C PRO A 15 21.30 0.59 13.54
N THR A 16 21.37 1.16 14.75
CA THR A 16 22.53 1.11 15.66
C THR A 16 22.67 -0.21 16.40
N ALA A 17 21.65 -1.07 16.41
CA ALA A 17 21.69 -2.34 17.10
C ALA A 17 22.51 -3.38 16.34
N GLN A 18 23.14 -4.29 17.09
CA GLN A 18 23.97 -5.36 16.53
C GLN A 18 23.10 -6.35 15.74
N LYS A 19 23.72 -7.02 14.76
CA LYS A 19 22.98 -7.92 13.89
C LYS A 19 22.56 -9.18 14.64
N GLU A 20 23.42 -9.62 15.56
CA GLU A 20 23.33 -10.82 16.39
C GLU A 20 22.07 -10.79 17.26
N ASP A 21 21.72 -9.62 17.80
CA ASP A 21 20.55 -9.41 18.65
C ASP A 21 19.22 -9.67 17.91
N TYR A 22 19.23 -9.59 16.57
CA TYR A 22 18.05 -9.72 15.71
C TYR A 22 18.09 -10.94 14.79
N GLN A 23 18.79 -12.00 15.17
CA GLN A 23 18.82 -13.25 14.38
C GLN A 23 17.77 -14.27 14.81
N ASP A 24 17.51 -14.38 16.12
CA ASP A 24 16.61 -15.40 16.69
C ASP A 24 15.41 -14.75 17.36
N PHE A 25 14.26 -14.82 16.70
CA PHE A 25 13.01 -14.29 17.24
C PHE A 25 12.61 -14.97 18.56
N CYS A 26 12.90 -16.26 18.73
CA CYS A 26 12.41 -17.04 19.85
C CYS A 26 13.17 -16.75 21.15
N ARG A 27 14.39 -16.22 21.07
CA ARG A 27 15.20 -15.80 22.22
C ARG A 27 14.81 -14.43 22.79
N MET A 28 14.01 -13.66 22.05
CA MET A 28 13.58 -12.32 22.46
C MET A 28 12.46 -12.38 23.52
N GLY A 29 12.39 -11.32 24.34
CA GLY A 29 11.29 -11.11 25.28
C GLY A 29 9.94 -11.04 24.58
N GLN A 30 8.87 -11.42 25.30
CA GLN A 30 7.51 -11.39 24.74
C GLN A 30 7.11 -9.98 24.25
N PHE A 31 7.45 -8.94 25.02
CA PHE A 31 7.17 -7.55 24.65
C PHE A 31 7.94 -7.10 23.40
N GLU A 32 9.22 -7.47 23.29
CA GLU A 32 10.03 -7.18 22.11
C GLU A 32 9.45 -7.85 20.87
N ARG A 33 9.08 -9.13 20.99
CA ARG A 33 8.43 -9.88 19.90
C ARG A 33 7.13 -9.21 19.44
N MET A 34 6.31 -8.74 20.38
CA MET A 34 5.06 -8.03 20.05
C MET A 34 5.32 -6.69 19.36
N ASP A 35 6.28 -5.89 19.84
CA ASP A 35 6.61 -4.59 19.24
C ASP A 35 7.14 -4.75 17.81
N ILE A 36 8.09 -5.67 17.60
CA ILE A 36 8.68 -5.94 16.29
C ILE A 36 7.60 -6.39 15.31
N SER A 37 6.74 -7.34 15.71
CA SER A 37 5.65 -7.83 14.88
C SER A 37 4.71 -6.69 14.50
N ARG A 38 4.27 -5.88 15.47
CA ARG A 38 3.35 -4.76 15.25
C ARG A 38 3.93 -3.73 14.29
N LYS A 39 5.19 -3.32 14.48
CA LYS A 39 5.87 -2.34 13.61
C LYS A 39 6.01 -2.86 12.19
N LEU A 40 6.38 -4.12 12.00
CA LEU A 40 6.46 -4.75 10.68
C LEU A 40 5.10 -4.84 9.98
N TYR A 41 4.03 -5.22 10.70
CA TYR A 41 2.68 -5.22 10.13
C TYR A 41 2.21 -3.83 9.71
N ASN A 42 2.47 -2.82 10.53
CA ASN A 42 2.14 -1.43 10.19
C ASN A 42 2.91 -0.93 8.96
N LEU A 43 4.19 -1.25 8.87
CA LEU A 43 5.02 -0.95 7.69
C LEU A 43 4.46 -1.62 6.43
N ALA A 44 4.22 -2.93 6.49
CA ALA A 44 3.66 -3.67 5.36
C ALA A 44 2.31 -3.10 4.91
N ARG A 45 1.45 -2.70 5.86
CA ARG A 45 0.15 -2.09 5.56
C ARG A 45 0.29 -0.73 4.89
N ARG A 46 1.28 0.08 5.30
CA ARG A 46 1.59 1.36 4.64
C ARG A 46 2.06 1.15 3.21
N GLU A 47 3.01 0.24 2.99
CA GLU A 47 3.53 -0.07 1.66
C GLU A 47 2.45 -0.60 0.72
N MET A 48 1.58 -1.48 1.23
CA MET A 48 0.42 -1.96 0.48
C MET A 48 -0.55 -0.83 0.12
N ASN A 49 -0.76 0.14 1.01
CA ASN A 49 -1.58 1.32 0.70
C ASN A 49 -0.95 2.19 -0.39
N GLU A 50 0.37 2.38 -0.36
CA GLU A 50 1.09 3.17 -1.37
C GLU A 50 1.01 2.48 -2.75
N MET A 51 1.18 1.15 -2.81
CA MET A 51 1.00 0.38 -4.05
C MET A 51 -0.44 0.37 -4.55
N ALA A 52 -1.42 0.25 -3.64
CA ALA A 52 -2.83 0.31 -3.98
C ALA A 52 -3.19 1.69 -4.59
N ARG A 53 -2.69 2.78 -4.00
CA ARG A 53 -2.90 4.15 -4.55
C ARG A 53 -2.30 4.32 -5.94
N ALA A 54 -1.06 3.90 -6.13
CA ALA A 54 -0.39 3.98 -7.43
C ALA A 54 -1.13 3.20 -8.53
N SER A 55 -1.72 2.05 -8.19
CA SER A 55 -2.50 1.22 -9.13
C SER A 55 -3.97 1.65 -9.28
N GLY A 56 -4.47 2.54 -8.41
CA GLY A 56 -5.88 2.92 -8.32
C GLY A 56 -6.76 1.90 -7.57
N GLY A 57 -6.15 0.90 -6.95
CA GLY A 57 -6.80 -0.12 -6.14
C GLY A 57 -7.09 0.34 -4.70
N LYS A 58 -7.65 -0.58 -3.90
CA LYS A 58 -7.94 -0.37 -2.48
C LYS A 58 -7.33 -1.50 -1.65
N ASN A 59 -6.72 -1.13 -0.52
CA ASN A 59 -6.27 -2.08 0.47
C ASN A 59 -7.39 -2.30 1.51
N PHE A 60 -7.68 -3.57 1.81
CA PHE A 60 -8.64 -3.96 2.83
C PHE A 60 -7.88 -4.67 3.95
N ALA A 61 -8.01 -4.17 5.18
CA ALA A 61 -7.52 -4.89 6.33
C ALA A 61 -8.58 -5.89 6.77
N ALA A 62 -8.23 -7.17 6.71
CA ALA A 62 -9.08 -8.25 7.18
C ALA A 62 -8.29 -9.02 8.26
N ALA A 63 -8.41 -8.59 9.50
CA ALA A 63 -7.86 -9.28 10.66
C ALA A 63 -8.79 -10.42 11.14
N SER A 64 -10.07 -10.39 10.74
CA SER A 64 -11.04 -11.44 11.06
C SER A 64 -11.83 -11.90 9.83
N LEU A 65 -12.45 -13.07 9.93
CA LEU A 65 -13.32 -13.61 8.89
C LEU A 65 -14.53 -12.70 8.61
N GLY A 66 -15.03 -12.02 9.64
CA GLY A 66 -16.13 -11.05 9.51
C GLY A 66 -15.72 -9.82 8.70
N GLU A 67 -14.53 -9.28 8.99
CA GLU A 67 -13.96 -8.17 8.21
C GLU A 67 -13.68 -8.56 6.76
N ALA A 68 -13.19 -9.78 6.53
CA ALA A 68 -13.01 -10.30 5.18
C ALA A 68 -14.34 -10.34 4.41
N ARG A 69 -15.42 -10.85 5.02
CA ARG A 69 -16.76 -10.84 4.40
C ARG A 69 -17.25 -9.43 4.09
N ALA A 70 -17.06 -8.49 5.01
CA ALA A 70 -17.42 -7.08 4.79
C ALA A 70 -16.62 -6.45 3.64
N ALA A 71 -15.32 -6.75 3.55
CA ALA A 71 -14.47 -6.32 2.44
C ALA A 71 -14.95 -6.87 1.10
N PHE A 72 -15.29 -8.16 1.03
CA PHE A 72 -15.85 -8.77 -0.18
C PHE A 72 -17.19 -8.17 -0.58
N ALA A 73 -18.09 -7.92 0.38
CA ALA A 73 -19.36 -7.25 0.10
C ALA A 73 -19.14 -5.84 -0.47
N GLN A 74 -18.16 -5.09 0.05
CA GLN A 74 -17.80 -3.79 -0.51
C GLN A 74 -17.27 -3.91 -1.94
N VAL A 75 -16.37 -4.87 -2.22
CA VAL A 75 -15.87 -5.09 -3.58
C VAL A 75 -17.00 -5.44 -4.54
N ALA A 76 -17.93 -6.31 -4.12
CA ALA A 76 -19.10 -6.68 -4.91
C ALA A 76 -19.99 -5.47 -5.25
N ASN A 77 -20.21 -4.58 -4.28
CA ASN A 77 -20.95 -3.34 -4.51
C ASN A 77 -20.20 -2.36 -5.45
N GLU A 78 -18.87 -2.34 -5.41
CA GLU A 78 -18.06 -1.44 -6.24
C GLU A 78 -18.00 -1.89 -7.71
N ILE A 79 -18.10 -3.20 -8.02
CA ILE A 79 -18.00 -3.75 -9.39
C ILE A 79 -19.01 -3.09 -10.36
N GLY A 80 -20.19 -2.70 -9.88
CA GLY A 80 -21.22 -2.03 -10.70
C GLY A 80 -20.97 -0.54 -10.97
N THR A 81 -19.98 0.06 -10.32
CA THR A 81 -19.70 1.51 -10.34
C THR A 81 -18.32 1.86 -10.88
N GLN A 82 -17.62 0.89 -11.47
CA GLN A 82 -16.30 1.10 -12.04
C GLN A 82 -16.41 1.60 -13.50
N TYR A 83 -15.83 2.76 -13.77
CA TYR A 83 -15.78 3.35 -15.11
C TYR A 83 -14.34 3.39 -15.62
N SER A 84 -14.15 3.10 -16.91
CA SER A 84 -12.86 3.26 -17.60
C SER A 84 -12.83 4.58 -18.37
N LEU A 85 -11.87 5.45 -18.05
CA LEU A 85 -11.66 6.72 -18.75
C LEU A 85 -10.34 6.69 -19.52
N GLY A 86 -10.41 6.98 -20.82
CA GLY A 86 -9.23 7.22 -21.65
C GLY A 86 -8.97 8.72 -21.78
N TYR A 87 -7.71 9.13 -21.70
CA TYR A 87 -7.30 10.50 -22.01
C TYR A 87 -5.97 10.50 -22.76
N TYR A 88 -5.76 11.51 -23.60
CA TYR A 88 -4.49 11.73 -24.28
C TYR A 88 -3.71 12.83 -23.55
N PRO A 89 -2.47 12.58 -23.12
CA PRO A 89 -1.67 13.62 -22.48
C PRO A 89 -1.28 14.69 -23.51
N SER A 90 -1.37 15.96 -23.10
CA SER A 90 -0.92 17.11 -23.91
C SER A 90 0.60 17.08 -24.11
N ASN A 91 1.35 16.66 -23.09
CA ASN A 91 2.78 16.43 -23.18
C ASN A 91 3.09 15.05 -23.77
N LYS A 92 3.82 14.98 -24.89
CA LYS A 92 4.22 13.71 -25.55
C LYS A 92 5.69 13.32 -25.33
N THR A 93 6.43 14.04 -24.47
CA THR A 93 7.84 13.72 -24.18
C THR A 93 8.00 12.32 -23.58
N ARG A 94 9.05 11.61 -23.96
CA ARG A 94 9.37 10.25 -23.49
C ARG A 94 10.57 10.30 -22.56
N ASP A 95 10.40 10.98 -21.44
CA ASP A 95 11.48 11.36 -20.52
C ASP A 95 11.58 10.48 -19.27
N GLY A 96 10.76 9.43 -19.17
CA GLY A 96 10.75 8.55 -17.99
C GLY A 96 10.21 9.19 -16.72
N ARG A 97 9.70 10.43 -16.76
CA ARG A 97 9.25 11.14 -15.56
C ARG A 97 7.84 10.72 -15.15
N PHE A 98 7.56 10.84 -13.86
CA PHE A 98 6.22 10.62 -13.31
C PHE A 98 5.29 11.76 -13.70
N ARG A 99 4.08 11.40 -14.16
CA ARG A 99 3.04 12.33 -14.56
C ARG A 99 1.81 12.10 -13.70
N GLN A 100 1.49 13.08 -12.88
CA GLN A 100 0.34 13.04 -11.99
C GLN A 100 -0.97 13.18 -12.77
N ILE A 101 -1.98 12.43 -12.37
CA ILE A 101 -3.36 12.52 -12.87
C ILE A 101 -4.27 12.84 -11.69
N LYS A 102 -5.18 13.80 -11.88
CA LYS A 102 -6.25 14.09 -10.92
C LYS A 102 -7.58 14.04 -11.65
N VAL A 103 -8.52 13.27 -11.11
CA VAL A 103 -9.89 13.15 -11.64
C VAL A 103 -10.83 13.84 -10.66
N GLU A 104 -11.61 14.79 -11.15
CA GLU A 104 -12.57 15.55 -10.37
C GLU A 104 -13.96 15.44 -11.00
N LEU A 105 -14.99 15.24 -10.18
CA LEU A 105 -16.38 15.26 -10.64
C LEU A 105 -16.92 16.68 -10.54
N ARG A 106 -17.60 17.14 -11.59
CA ARG A 106 -18.30 18.43 -11.61
C ARG A 106 -19.79 18.20 -11.47
N GLY A 107 -20.43 18.93 -10.55
CA GLY A 107 -21.89 18.94 -10.41
C GLY A 107 -22.52 17.77 -9.63
N VAL A 108 -21.71 16.82 -9.11
CA VAL A 108 -22.20 15.74 -8.24
C VAL A 108 -21.86 16.06 -6.79
N LYS A 109 -22.88 16.17 -5.93
CA LYS A 109 -22.70 16.24 -4.48
C LYS A 109 -22.64 14.80 -3.93
N ASP A 110 -21.78 14.56 -2.96
CA ASP A 110 -21.63 13.27 -2.25
C ASP A 110 -21.05 12.09 -3.05
N ALA A 111 -20.26 12.35 -4.10
CA ALA A 111 -19.51 11.31 -4.81
C ALA A 111 -18.01 11.33 -4.47
N SER A 112 -17.45 10.15 -4.21
CA SER A 112 -16.00 9.95 -4.03
C SER A 112 -15.39 9.37 -5.29
N VAL A 113 -14.36 10.03 -5.83
CA VAL A 113 -13.59 9.53 -6.97
C VAL A 113 -12.40 8.72 -6.49
N ARG A 114 -12.16 7.57 -7.12
CA ARG A 114 -10.92 6.81 -6.99
C ARG A 114 -10.32 6.62 -8.37
N ALA A 115 -9.07 7.03 -8.53
CA ALA A 115 -8.31 6.89 -9.77
C ALA A 115 -6.84 6.64 -9.44
N ARG A 116 -6.06 6.25 -10.46
CA ARG A 116 -4.60 6.18 -10.35
C ARG A 116 -4.03 7.59 -10.12
N ASP A 117 -3.06 7.72 -9.23
CA ASP A 117 -2.39 8.99 -8.95
C ASP A 117 -1.57 9.51 -10.14
N GLY A 118 -1.19 8.63 -11.07
CA GLY A 118 -0.38 8.99 -12.22
C GLY A 118 0.24 7.80 -12.93
N TYR A 119 1.21 8.08 -13.80
CA TYR A 119 1.94 7.08 -14.58
C TYR A 119 3.34 7.59 -14.92
N TYR A 120 4.27 6.68 -15.19
CA TYR A 120 5.59 7.03 -15.70
C TYR A 120 5.55 7.11 -17.23
N ALA A 121 6.15 8.17 -17.80
CA ALA A 121 6.36 8.24 -19.25
C ALA A 121 7.30 7.12 -19.71
N PRO A 122 7.13 6.58 -20.93
CA PRO A 122 8.09 5.61 -21.48
C PRO A 122 9.48 6.25 -21.58
N LYS A 123 10.52 5.50 -21.24
CA LYS A 123 11.91 5.86 -21.56
C LYS A 123 12.23 5.33 -22.96
N GLN A 124 12.76 6.18 -23.82
CA GLN A 124 13.40 5.77 -25.07
C GLN A 124 14.91 5.68 -24.84
#